data_AF-A0AAE1L5Z1-F1
#
_entry.id   AF-A0AAE1L5Z1-F1
#
_cell.length_a   1.000
_cell.length_b   1.000
_cell.length_c   1.000
_cell.angle_alpha   90.00
_cell.angle_beta   90.00
_cell.angle_gamma   90.00
#
_symmetry.space_group_name_H-M   'P 1'
#
loop_
_entity.id
_entity.type
_entity.pdbx_description
1 polymer ?
#
loop_
_entity_poly.entity_id
_entity_poly.type
_entity_poly.pdbx_seq_one_letter_code
_entity_poly.pdbx_strand_id
1 'polypeptide(L)'
;MKRWSFIREELSKLGVEVECFSADGDPKILNASSNTNCREQWKDWFYAETESNFTVIQDPIHTINKFRTRLNPSNIQQLGNFSVSITHIRLLTKEESREKHGLTDQDLNNEDKMNLFNLLFKICTSRVTELMATSVPGSNATVAYLTNMRIWHCAFFLRFWKLWLKNHKSYTMENFVTANLYVCIEIIAHTLTIILMKFRDNLFPQFYLPSLFSSQACESF
;
A
#
# COMPACT_ATOMS: atom_id res chain seq x y z
N MET A 1 -6.65 21.47 4.57
CA MET A 1 -8.10 21.65 4.37
C MET A 1 -8.46 22.93 3.60
N LYS A 2 -8.18 24.15 4.09
CA LYS A 2 -8.58 25.41 3.39
C LYS A 2 -8.22 25.48 1.89
N ARG A 3 -7.05 24.97 1.49
CA ARG A 3 -6.60 24.93 0.08
C ARG A 3 -7.43 23.99 -0.80
N TRP A 4 -7.77 22.79 -0.31
CA TRP A 4 -8.58 21.83 -1.06
C TRP A 4 -10.03 22.30 -1.22
N SER A 5 -10.58 22.89 -0.16
CA SER A 5 -11.90 23.53 -0.21
C SER A 5 -11.94 24.65 -1.26
N PHE A 6 -10.92 25.51 -1.28
CA PHE A 6 -10.80 26.58 -2.28
C PHE A 6 -10.68 26.04 -3.71
N ILE A 7 -9.81 25.05 -3.97
CA ILE A 7 -9.66 24.44 -5.30
C ILE A 7 -10.99 23.87 -5.80
N ARG A 8 -11.72 23.15 -4.93
CA ARG A 8 -13.02 22.59 -5.28
C ARG A 8 -14.05 23.68 -5.60
N GLU A 9 -14.08 24.76 -4.82
CA GLU A 9 -14.99 25.88 -5.07
C GLU A 9 -14.71 26.53 -6.43
N GLU A 10 -13.45 26.78 -6.77
CA GLU A 10 -13.09 27.35 -8.08
C GLU A 10 -13.41 26.41 -9.25
N LEU A 11 -13.15 25.11 -9.11
CA LEU A 11 -13.49 24.12 -10.15
C LEU A 11 -15.01 23.93 -10.30
N SER A 12 -15.74 24.01 -9.19
CA SER A 12 -17.21 23.93 -9.22
C SER A 12 -17.84 25.10 -9.99
N LYS A 13 -17.23 26.29 -9.98
CA LYS A 13 -17.68 27.44 -10.80
C LYS A 13 -17.61 27.14 -12.30
N LEU A 14 -16.77 26.19 -12.71
CA LEU A 14 -16.60 25.72 -14.08
C LEU A 14 -17.41 24.45 -14.37
N GLY A 15 -18.25 23.99 -13.43
CA GLY A 15 -19.04 22.77 -13.58
C GLY A 15 -18.24 21.48 -13.37
N VAL A 16 -17.03 21.55 -12.79
CA VAL A 16 -16.19 20.39 -12.50
C VAL A 16 -16.39 19.96 -11.05
N GLU A 17 -16.85 18.73 -10.82
CA GLU A 17 -16.92 18.12 -9.51
C GLU A 17 -15.60 17.40 -9.17
N VAL A 18 -15.00 17.74 -8.03
CA VAL A 18 -13.81 17.07 -7.51
C VAL A 18 -14.20 15.98 -6.54
N GLU A 19 -13.96 14.73 -6.93
CA GLU A 19 -14.26 13.55 -6.12
C GLU A 19 -13.17 13.21 -5.12
N CYS A 20 -11.91 13.25 -5.57
CA CYS A 20 -10.79 12.78 -4.79
C CYS A 20 -9.55 13.64 -5.02
N PHE A 21 -8.77 13.85 -3.96
CA PHE A 21 -7.40 14.38 -4.05
C PHE A 21 -6.41 13.26 -3.79
N SER A 22 -5.45 13.07 -4.70
CA SER A 22 -4.28 12.22 -4.44
C SER A 22 -3.19 13.06 -3.79
N ALA A 23 -2.51 12.48 -2.81
CA ALA A 23 -1.40 13.14 -2.15
C ALA A 23 -0.36 12.14 -1.65
N ASP A 24 0.87 12.63 -1.48
CA ASP A 24 1.96 11.85 -0.92
C ASP A 24 1.80 11.57 0.57
N GLY A 25 2.61 10.61 1.04
CA GLY A 25 2.76 10.15 2.41
C GLY A 25 3.22 11.17 3.45
N ASP A 26 3.11 12.47 3.19
CA ASP A 26 3.53 13.52 4.12
C ASP A 26 2.69 13.45 5.41
N PRO A 27 3.32 13.38 6.60
CA PRO A 27 2.63 13.33 7.89
C PRO A 27 1.57 14.42 8.09
N LYS A 28 1.75 15.62 7.53
CA LYS A 28 0.80 16.73 7.61
C LYS A 28 -0.47 16.45 6.82
N ILE A 29 -0.33 15.76 5.68
CA ILE A 29 -1.44 15.37 4.81
C ILE A 29 -2.17 14.17 5.41
N LEU A 30 -1.43 13.23 6.00
CA LEU A 30 -1.99 12.09 6.73
C LEU A 30 -2.86 12.53 7.90
N ASN A 31 -2.39 13.46 8.73
CA ASN A 31 -3.17 14.03 9.84
C ASN A 31 -4.41 14.81 9.36
N ALA A 32 -4.33 15.43 8.18
CA ALA A 32 -5.48 16.10 7.58
C ALA A 32 -6.50 15.11 6.99
N SER A 33 -6.09 13.89 6.68
CA SER A 33 -6.90 12.82 6.07
C SER A 33 -7.55 11.90 7.10
N SER A 34 -7.17 12.01 8.39
CA SER A 34 -7.64 11.15 9.48
C SER A 34 -8.73 11.76 10.38
N ASN A 35 -9.14 13.02 10.13
CA ASN A 35 -10.09 13.76 10.97
C ASN A 35 -11.37 14.14 10.19
N THR A 36 -12.38 13.27 10.07
CA THR A 36 -13.74 13.63 9.58
C THR A 36 -14.83 12.56 9.80
N ASN A 37 -15.59 12.53 10.90
CA ASN A 37 -16.75 11.65 11.20
C ASN A 37 -17.17 10.53 10.20
N CYS A 38 -17.23 9.28 10.66
CA CYS A 38 -17.76 8.14 9.89
C CYS A 38 -19.22 7.88 10.28
N ARG A 39 -20.02 7.32 9.35
CA ARG A 39 -21.33 6.74 9.71
C ARG A 39 -21.14 5.78 10.88
N GLU A 40 -21.94 5.92 11.91
CA GLU A 40 -21.76 5.26 13.21
C GLU A 40 -21.56 3.73 13.10
N GLN A 41 -22.25 3.10 12.14
CA GLN A 41 -22.19 1.66 11.86
C GLN A 41 -20.84 1.16 11.31
N TRP A 42 -20.01 2.06 10.77
CA TRP A 42 -18.75 1.69 10.11
C TRP A 42 -17.50 2.22 10.82
N LYS A 43 -17.68 2.92 11.95
CA LYS A 43 -16.57 3.44 12.77
C LYS A 43 -15.58 2.36 13.22
N ASP A 44 -16.06 1.13 13.43
CA ASP A 44 -15.21 0.00 13.81
C ASP A 44 -14.42 -0.59 12.64
N TRP A 45 -14.83 -0.29 11.41
CA TRP A 45 -14.26 -0.86 10.18
C TRP A 45 -13.34 0.11 9.44
N PHE A 46 -13.57 1.42 9.56
CA PHE A 46 -12.74 2.47 8.95
C PHE A 46 -11.71 3.04 9.95
N TYR A 47 -10.49 3.28 9.47
CA TYR A 47 -9.34 3.78 10.23
C TYR A 47 -9.37 5.30 10.29
N ALA A 48 -9.76 5.88 9.17
CA ALA A 48 -10.02 7.30 9.05
C ALA A 48 -11.51 7.50 8.88
N GLU A 49 -11.97 8.43 9.68
CA GLU A 49 -13.22 9.14 9.55
C GLU A 49 -13.19 9.87 8.17
N THR A 50 -14.14 9.60 7.25
CA THR A 50 -14.25 10.23 5.90
C THR A 50 -15.61 10.92 5.67
N GLU A 51 -15.83 12.07 6.30
CA GLU A 51 -17.01 12.93 6.11
C GLU A 51 -16.76 14.17 5.25
N SER A 52 -15.57 14.31 4.65
CA SER A 52 -15.36 15.40 3.70
C SER A 52 -16.17 15.15 2.42
N ASN A 53 -16.76 16.22 1.85
CA ASN A 53 -17.44 16.22 0.55
C ASN A 53 -16.53 15.81 -0.66
N PHE A 54 -15.33 15.33 -0.38
CA PHE A 54 -14.32 14.82 -1.28
C PHE A 54 -13.48 13.82 -0.47
N THR A 55 -12.90 12.82 -1.11
CA THR A 55 -11.99 11.88 -0.45
C THR A 55 -10.53 12.25 -0.66
N VAL A 56 -9.65 11.76 0.21
CA VAL A 56 -8.20 11.88 0.03
C VAL A 56 -7.62 10.47 -0.08
N ILE A 57 -6.81 10.23 -1.09
CA ILE A 57 -6.10 8.97 -1.28
C ILE A 57 -4.60 9.22 -1.19
N GLN A 58 -3.90 8.25 -0.60
CA GLN A 58 -2.45 8.26 -0.57
C GLN A 58 -1.92 7.64 -1.84
N ASP A 59 -0.82 8.15 -2.38
CA ASP A 59 -0.24 7.60 -3.61
C ASP A 59 0.09 6.10 -3.42
N PRO A 60 -0.51 5.20 -4.23
CA PRO A 60 -0.26 3.77 -4.13
C PRO A 60 1.19 3.37 -4.45
N ILE A 61 1.86 4.08 -5.36
CA ILE A 61 3.26 3.82 -5.75
C ILE A 61 4.20 4.16 -4.61
N HIS A 62 4.06 5.35 -4.00
CA HIS A 62 4.84 5.73 -2.82
C HIS A 62 4.56 4.82 -1.63
N THR A 63 3.32 4.35 -1.49
CA THR A 63 2.94 3.39 -0.45
C THR A 63 3.60 2.02 -0.65
N ILE A 64 3.61 1.51 -1.88
CA ILE A 64 4.31 0.25 -2.24
C ILE A 64 5.83 0.38 -2.04
N ASN A 65 6.42 1.54 -2.34
CA ASN A 65 7.85 1.78 -2.07
C ASN A 65 8.21 1.68 -0.58
N LYS A 66 7.31 2.06 0.33
CA LYS A 66 7.53 1.90 1.79
C LYS A 66 7.53 0.43 2.24
N PHE A 67 6.82 -0.47 1.54
CA PHE A 67 6.97 -1.91 1.79
C PHE A 67 8.37 -2.39 1.45
N ARG A 68 8.87 -1.97 0.29
CA ARG A 68 10.19 -2.37 -0.20
C ARG A 68 11.31 -1.93 0.72
N THR A 69 11.28 -0.68 1.21
CA THR A 69 12.33 -0.19 2.12
C THR A 69 12.41 -1.03 3.40
N ARG A 70 11.30 -1.65 3.81
CA ARG A 70 11.25 -2.55 4.95
C ARG A 70 11.82 -3.94 4.66
N LEU A 71 11.88 -4.40 3.40
CA LEU A 71 12.56 -5.66 3.03
C LEU A 71 14.09 -5.62 3.26
N ASN A 72 14.67 -4.44 3.52
CA ASN A 72 16.09 -4.28 3.82
C ASN A 72 16.49 -5.18 5.02
N PRO A 73 17.59 -5.97 4.93
CA PRO A 73 17.98 -6.91 5.98
C PRO A 73 18.21 -6.29 7.36
N SER A 74 18.50 -4.99 7.44
CA SER A 74 18.62 -4.27 8.70
C SER A 74 17.29 -4.04 9.43
N ASN A 75 16.15 -4.22 8.76
CA ASN A 75 14.84 -4.21 9.39
C ASN A 75 14.44 -5.64 9.77
N ILE A 76 14.36 -5.92 11.07
CA ILE A 76 13.89 -7.21 11.57
C ILE A 76 12.37 -7.25 11.50
N GLN A 77 11.83 -7.87 10.45
CA GLN A 77 10.40 -8.14 10.29
C GLN A 77 10.11 -9.63 10.47
N GLN A 78 9.14 -9.95 11.33
CA GLN A 78 8.77 -11.32 11.68
C GLN A 78 7.28 -11.54 11.45
N LEU A 79 6.94 -12.65 10.79
CA LEU A 79 5.59 -13.13 10.57
C LEU A 79 5.49 -14.55 11.13
N GLY A 80 4.88 -14.70 12.31
CA GLY A 80 4.92 -15.97 13.03
C GLY A 80 6.35 -16.31 13.43
N ASN A 81 6.80 -17.52 13.06
CA ASN A 81 8.15 -18.01 13.33
C ASN A 81 9.14 -17.77 12.18
N PHE A 82 8.75 -16.98 11.17
CA PHE A 82 9.50 -16.80 9.93
C PHE A 82 9.84 -15.34 9.70
N SER A 83 11.02 -15.07 9.16
CA SER A 83 11.50 -13.72 8.88
C SER A 83 11.12 -13.26 7.48
N VAL A 84 10.81 -11.97 7.34
CA VAL A 84 10.64 -11.30 6.04
C VAL A 84 11.95 -10.60 5.70
N SER A 85 12.50 -10.91 4.53
CA SER A 85 13.76 -10.31 4.08
C SER A 85 13.93 -10.36 2.57
N ILE A 86 14.63 -9.36 2.02
CA ILE A 86 15.12 -9.35 0.62
C ILE A 86 16.14 -10.47 0.36
N THR A 87 16.77 -11.04 1.40
CA THR A 87 17.74 -12.14 1.25
C THR A 87 17.10 -13.36 0.62
N HIS A 88 15.83 -13.65 0.92
CA HIS A 88 15.10 -14.76 0.28
C HIS A 88 14.96 -14.54 -1.23
N ILE A 89 14.77 -13.30 -1.68
CA ILE A 89 14.71 -12.96 -3.11
C ILE A 89 16.10 -13.08 -3.76
N ARG A 90 17.16 -12.69 -3.04
CA ARG A 90 18.55 -12.85 -3.51
C ARG A 90 18.99 -14.31 -3.58
N LEU A 91 18.47 -15.16 -2.70
CA LEU A 91 18.71 -16.61 -2.76
C LEU A 91 18.02 -17.22 -3.98
N LEU A 92 16.76 -16.84 -4.23
CA LEU A 92 16.02 -17.26 -5.42
C LEU A 92 16.79 -16.96 -6.71
N THR A 93 17.35 -15.76 -6.86
CA THR A 93 18.12 -15.38 -8.06
C THR A 93 19.45 -16.13 -8.21
N LYS A 94 19.94 -16.76 -7.14
CA LYS A 94 21.16 -17.59 -7.18
C LYS A 94 20.83 -19.06 -7.43
N GLU A 95 19.71 -19.54 -6.92
CA GLU A 95 19.32 -20.96 -6.96
C GLU A 95 18.56 -21.31 -8.25
N GLU A 96 17.83 -20.37 -8.83
CA GLU A 96 17.01 -20.58 -10.02
C GLU A 96 17.48 -19.77 -11.22
N SER A 97 17.20 -20.27 -12.44
CA SER A 97 17.59 -19.58 -13.66
C SER A 97 16.73 -18.34 -13.92
N ARG A 98 17.34 -17.32 -14.53
CA ARG A 98 16.68 -16.05 -14.90
C ARG A 98 15.41 -16.24 -15.73
N GLU A 99 15.35 -17.27 -16.56
CA GLU A 99 14.18 -17.56 -17.39
C GLU A 99 12.94 -17.93 -16.56
N LYS A 100 13.16 -18.59 -15.42
CA LYS A 100 12.08 -19.00 -14.51
C LYS A 100 11.55 -17.82 -13.71
N HIS A 101 12.42 -17.00 -13.12
CA HIS A 101 11.98 -15.91 -12.23
C HIS A 101 11.83 -14.55 -12.94
N GLY A 102 12.61 -14.27 -13.98
CA GLY A 102 12.58 -13.03 -14.78
C GLY A 102 13.10 -11.78 -14.05
N LEU A 103 13.88 -11.96 -12.99
CA LEU A 103 14.53 -10.88 -12.22
C LEU A 103 15.96 -10.67 -12.72
N THR A 104 16.45 -9.44 -12.60
CA THR A 104 17.83 -9.06 -12.91
C THR A 104 18.54 -8.51 -11.68
N ASP A 105 19.87 -8.49 -11.71
CA ASP A 105 20.66 -7.88 -10.62
C ASP A 105 20.34 -6.39 -10.44
N GLN A 106 20.00 -5.69 -11.53
CA GLN A 106 19.53 -4.31 -11.49
C GLN A 106 18.20 -4.16 -10.75
N ASP A 107 17.28 -5.11 -10.93
CA ASP A 107 16.01 -5.10 -10.19
C ASP A 107 16.29 -5.14 -8.67
N LEU A 108 17.32 -5.87 -8.22
CA LEU A 108 17.67 -5.97 -6.80
C LEU A 108 18.62 -4.87 -6.29
N ASN A 109 19.02 -3.93 -7.15
CA ASN A 109 19.87 -2.81 -6.76
C ASN A 109 19.06 -1.77 -5.95
N ASN A 110 19.67 -1.23 -4.90
CA ASN A 110 19.05 -0.23 -4.02
C ASN A 110 19.27 1.22 -4.46
N GLU A 111 20.14 1.44 -5.46
CA GLU A 111 20.59 2.77 -5.87
C GLU A 111 19.58 3.53 -6.72
N ASP A 112 18.84 2.85 -7.59
CA ASP A 112 17.81 3.48 -8.42
C ASP A 112 16.46 3.47 -7.69
N LYS A 113 16.03 4.65 -7.22
CA LYS A 113 14.77 4.81 -6.49
C LYS A 113 13.53 4.89 -7.37
N MET A 114 13.68 5.14 -8.68
CA MET A 114 12.55 5.38 -9.60
C MET A 114 12.17 4.13 -10.40
N ASN A 115 13.12 3.25 -10.75
CA ASN A 115 12.81 1.96 -11.40
C ASN A 115 12.17 0.91 -10.46
N LEU A 116 11.92 1.27 -9.20
CA LEU A 116 11.49 0.36 -8.12
C LEU A 116 10.06 -0.16 -8.24
N PHE A 117 9.17 0.59 -8.88
CA PHE A 117 7.81 0.11 -9.14
C PHE A 117 7.82 -1.15 -10.00
N ASN A 118 8.66 -1.16 -11.04
CA ASN A 118 8.81 -2.30 -11.94
C ASN A 118 9.38 -3.53 -11.22
N LEU A 119 10.35 -3.34 -10.31
CA LEU A 119 10.84 -4.42 -9.44
C LEU A 119 9.69 -4.99 -8.60
N LEU A 120 8.95 -4.14 -7.88
CA LEU A 120 7.89 -4.58 -6.97
C LEU A 120 6.79 -5.35 -7.71
N PHE A 121 6.41 -4.88 -8.90
CA PHE A 121 5.49 -5.59 -9.75
C PHE A 121 6.01 -6.98 -10.14
N LYS A 122 7.31 -7.10 -10.50
CA LYS A 122 7.95 -8.37 -10.84
C LYS A 122 8.01 -9.34 -9.66
N ILE A 123 8.46 -8.90 -8.48
CA ILE A 123 8.64 -9.81 -7.33
C ILE A 123 7.32 -10.26 -6.70
N CYS A 124 6.25 -9.47 -6.84
CA CYS A 124 4.92 -9.83 -6.37
C CYS A 124 4.15 -10.72 -7.36
N THR A 125 4.73 -11.08 -8.52
CA THR A 125 4.09 -12.00 -9.45
C THR A 125 3.98 -13.41 -8.85
N SER A 126 2.89 -14.11 -9.17
CA SER A 126 2.67 -15.51 -8.74
C SER A 126 3.86 -16.39 -9.09
N ARG A 127 4.40 -16.21 -10.31
CA ARG A 127 5.60 -16.91 -10.79
C ARG A 127 6.78 -16.79 -9.83
N VAL A 128 7.08 -15.59 -9.33
CA VAL A 128 8.20 -15.38 -8.39
C VAL A 128 7.86 -15.93 -7.01
N THR A 129 6.64 -15.70 -6.51
CA THR A 129 6.25 -16.15 -5.16
C THR A 129 6.14 -17.67 -5.04
N GLU A 130 5.63 -18.34 -6.07
CA GLU A 130 5.51 -19.80 -6.13
C GLU A 130 6.89 -20.45 -6.22
N LEU A 131 7.76 -19.94 -7.10
CA LEU A 131 9.13 -20.43 -7.24
C LEU A 131 9.95 -20.22 -5.96
N MET A 132 9.76 -19.08 -5.28
CA MET A 132 10.39 -18.84 -3.98
C MET A 132 9.91 -19.81 -2.91
N ALA A 133 8.62 -20.12 -2.88
CA ALA A 133 8.04 -21.08 -1.94
C ALA A 133 8.58 -22.50 -2.13
N THR A 134 8.92 -22.89 -3.36
CA THR A 134 9.46 -24.22 -3.66
C THR A 134 10.97 -24.30 -3.53
N SER A 135 11.69 -23.24 -3.90
CA SER A 135 13.15 -23.30 -4.08
C SER A 135 13.92 -22.75 -2.88
N VAL A 136 13.37 -21.80 -2.12
CA VAL A 136 14.09 -21.12 -1.02
C VAL A 136 13.53 -21.55 0.35
N PRO A 137 14.27 -22.34 1.16
CA PRO A 137 13.83 -22.74 2.50
C PRO A 137 13.61 -21.54 3.44
N GLY A 138 12.55 -21.59 4.25
CA GLY A 138 12.25 -20.55 5.23
C GLY A 138 11.66 -19.25 4.65
N SER A 139 11.42 -19.20 3.34
CA SER A 139 10.89 -18.02 2.64
C SER A 139 9.40 -17.75 2.86
N ASN A 140 8.68 -18.63 3.58
CA ASN A 140 7.22 -18.60 3.75
C ASN A 140 6.68 -17.23 4.19
N ALA A 141 7.38 -16.55 5.09
CA ALA A 141 7.00 -15.20 5.52
C ALA A 141 7.19 -14.16 4.40
N THR A 142 8.32 -14.18 3.68
CA THR A 142 8.53 -13.30 2.52
C THR A 142 7.50 -13.57 1.43
N VAL A 143 7.18 -14.83 1.14
CA VAL A 143 6.14 -15.21 0.17
C VAL A 143 4.79 -14.62 0.61
N ALA A 144 4.36 -14.86 1.84
CA ALA A 144 3.13 -14.30 2.37
C ALA A 144 3.12 -12.77 2.32
N TYR A 145 4.24 -12.12 2.65
CA TYR A 145 4.37 -10.66 2.60
C TYR A 145 4.19 -10.11 1.17
N LEU A 146 4.81 -10.74 0.16
CA LEU A 146 4.72 -10.33 -1.25
C LEU A 146 3.33 -10.62 -1.83
N THR A 147 2.78 -11.81 -1.57
CA THR A 147 1.45 -12.21 -2.06
C THR A 147 0.33 -11.32 -1.52
N ASN A 148 0.48 -10.79 -0.31
CA ASN A 148 -0.51 -9.93 0.32
C ASN A 148 -0.35 -8.43 0.03
N MET A 149 0.50 -8.01 -0.92
CA MET A 149 0.61 -6.59 -1.32
C MET A 149 -0.57 -6.04 -2.16
N ARG A 150 -1.63 -6.83 -2.37
CA ARG A 150 -2.89 -6.33 -2.96
C ARG A 150 -3.65 -5.55 -1.89
N ILE A 151 -4.00 -4.28 -2.15
CA ILE A 151 -4.52 -3.31 -1.17
C ILE A 151 -5.45 -3.91 -0.10
N TRP A 152 -6.49 -4.63 -0.53
CA TRP A 152 -7.47 -5.23 0.38
C TRP A 152 -6.89 -6.36 1.24
N HIS A 153 -6.19 -7.30 0.61
CA HIS A 153 -5.50 -8.37 1.34
C HIS A 153 -4.46 -7.79 2.30
N CYS A 154 -3.78 -6.72 1.88
CA CYS A 154 -2.78 -6.02 2.65
C CYS A 154 -3.36 -5.39 3.91
N ALA A 155 -4.49 -4.69 3.78
CA ALA A 155 -5.18 -4.08 4.91
C ALA A 155 -5.57 -5.13 5.97
N PHE A 156 -6.23 -6.22 5.55
CA PHE A 156 -6.62 -7.31 6.47
C PHE A 156 -5.40 -8.00 7.10
N PHE A 157 -4.39 -8.30 6.28
CA PHE A 157 -3.15 -8.92 6.73
C PHE A 157 -2.42 -8.08 7.78
N LEU A 158 -2.29 -6.77 7.55
CA LEU A 158 -1.64 -5.87 8.50
C LEU A 158 -2.43 -5.73 9.80
N ARG A 159 -3.76 -5.71 9.76
CA ARG A 159 -4.60 -5.73 10.97
C ARG A 159 -4.36 -6.98 11.80
N PHE A 160 -4.34 -8.15 11.14
CA PHE A 160 -4.07 -9.42 11.82
C PHE A 160 -2.63 -9.48 12.38
N TRP A 161 -1.63 -9.06 11.61
CA TRP A 161 -0.24 -9.04 12.04
C TRP A 161 -0.02 -8.10 13.23
N LYS A 162 -0.64 -6.91 13.21
CA LYS A 162 -0.60 -5.97 14.33
C LYS A 162 -1.20 -6.57 15.60
N LEU A 163 -2.33 -7.28 15.49
CA LEU A 163 -2.95 -7.97 16.63
C LEU A 163 -2.06 -9.09 17.15
N TRP A 164 -1.47 -9.89 16.26
CA TRP A 164 -0.56 -10.97 16.61
C TRP A 164 0.67 -10.45 17.37
N LEU A 165 1.30 -9.37 16.89
CA LEU A 165 2.46 -8.74 17.56
C LEU A 165 2.11 -8.24 18.96
N LYS A 166 0.94 -7.61 19.14
CA LYS A 166 0.47 -7.16 20.46
C LYS A 166 0.31 -8.29 21.47
N ASN A 167 0.01 -9.50 20.99
CA ASN A 167 -0.19 -10.68 21.83
C ASN A 167 1.12 -11.43 22.14
N HIS A 168 2.25 -11.05 21.54
CA HIS A 168 3.55 -11.70 21.74
C HIS A 168 4.48 -10.86 22.63
N LYS A 169 5.14 -11.52 23.59
CA LYS A 169 6.05 -10.85 24.55
C LYS A 169 7.44 -10.57 23.98
N SER A 170 7.84 -11.29 22.93
CA SER A 170 9.21 -11.25 22.39
C SER A 170 9.43 -10.19 21.31
N TYR A 171 8.36 -9.53 20.84
CA TYR A 171 8.42 -8.57 19.75
C TYR A 171 7.76 -7.26 20.15
N THR A 172 8.26 -6.16 19.60
CA THR A 172 7.72 -4.82 19.82
C THR A 172 7.05 -4.31 18.54
N MET A 173 6.37 -3.16 18.64
CA MET A 173 5.81 -2.49 17.46
C MET A 173 6.88 -2.02 16.46
N GLU A 174 8.17 -2.03 16.82
CA GLU A 174 9.27 -1.72 15.91
C GLU A 174 9.46 -2.82 14.84
N ASN A 175 9.03 -4.05 15.16
CA ASN A 175 9.03 -5.19 14.24
C ASN A 175 7.86 -5.16 13.25
N PHE A 176 6.87 -4.28 13.46
CA PHE A 176 5.75 -4.08 12.54
C PHE A 176 6.16 -3.18 11.37
N VAL A 177 5.33 -3.05 10.34
CA VAL A 177 5.52 -1.98 9.34
C VAL A 177 5.50 -0.59 10.00
N THR A 178 6.08 0.41 9.34
CA THR A 178 6.05 1.78 9.86
C THR A 178 4.62 2.25 10.04
N ALA A 179 4.37 3.06 11.07
CA ALA A 179 3.03 3.61 11.32
C ALA A 179 2.51 4.35 10.07
N ASN A 180 3.37 5.13 9.42
CA ASN A 180 3.05 5.84 8.18
C ASN A 180 2.57 4.88 7.07
N LEU A 181 3.28 3.76 6.84
CA LEU A 181 2.86 2.77 5.85
C LEU A 181 1.49 2.17 6.21
N TYR A 182 1.32 1.76 7.47
CA TYR A 182 0.06 1.20 7.94
C TYR A 182 -1.12 2.16 7.70
N VAL A 183 -0.97 3.43 8.08
CA VAL A 183 -1.99 4.46 7.86
C VAL A 183 -2.28 4.67 6.37
N CYS A 184 -1.25 4.74 5.52
CA CYS A 184 -1.47 4.94 4.09
C CYS A 184 -2.33 3.84 3.47
N ILE A 185 -2.10 2.57 3.82
CA ILE A 185 -2.88 1.46 3.28
C ILE A 185 -4.32 1.50 3.76
N GLU A 186 -4.52 1.78 5.05
CA GLU A 186 -5.86 1.91 5.62
C GLU A 186 -6.62 3.02 4.88
N ILE A 187 -6.02 4.21 4.70
CA ILE A 187 -6.62 5.32 3.94
C ILE A 187 -6.92 4.92 2.49
N ILE A 188 -5.97 4.29 1.79
CA ILE A 188 -6.17 3.87 0.39
C ILE A 188 -7.33 2.90 0.28
N ALA A 189 -7.34 1.86 1.11
CA ALA A 189 -8.41 0.88 1.15
C ALA A 189 -9.75 1.61 1.38
N HIS A 190 -9.83 2.40 2.44
CA HIS A 190 -11.06 3.10 2.82
C HIS A 190 -11.58 4.03 1.73
N THR A 191 -10.72 4.89 1.19
CA THR A 191 -11.08 5.81 0.11
C THR A 191 -11.58 5.07 -1.13
N LEU A 192 -10.93 3.98 -1.53
CA LEU A 192 -11.39 3.18 -2.67
C LEU A 192 -12.78 2.57 -2.42
N THR A 193 -13.07 2.07 -1.22
CA THR A 193 -14.42 1.58 -0.89
C THR A 193 -15.46 2.70 -0.91
N ILE A 194 -15.15 3.88 -0.38
CA ILE A 194 -16.09 5.00 -0.34
C ILE A 194 -16.42 5.47 -1.75
N ILE A 195 -15.40 5.64 -2.60
CA ILE A 195 -15.61 6.04 -4.01
C ILE A 195 -16.40 4.97 -4.76
N LEU A 196 -16.09 3.68 -4.55
CA LEU A 196 -16.84 2.57 -5.14
C LEU A 196 -18.32 2.62 -4.73
N MET A 197 -18.59 2.79 -3.43
CA MET A 197 -19.95 2.90 -2.91
C MET A 197 -20.66 4.13 -3.49
N LYS A 198 -20.02 5.30 -3.51
CA LYS A 198 -20.58 6.53 -4.08
C LYS A 198 -20.97 6.35 -5.55
N PHE A 199 -20.06 5.83 -6.38
CA PHE A 199 -20.35 5.61 -7.81
C PHE A 199 -21.37 4.51 -8.07
N ARG A 200 -21.38 3.45 -7.25
CA ARG A 200 -22.43 2.42 -7.31
C ARG A 200 -23.80 3.03 -6.98
N ASP A 201 -23.89 3.76 -5.88
CA ASP A 201 -25.17 4.29 -5.37
C ASP A 201 -25.71 5.42 -6.25
N ASN A 202 -24.83 6.19 -6.90
CA ASN A 202 -25.20 7.21 -7.90
C ASN A 202 -25.37 6.66 -9.33
N LEU A 203 -25.30 5.34 -9.53
CA LEU A 203 -25.47 4.68 -10.84
C LEU A 203 -24.42 5.08 -11.91
N PHE A 204 -23.20 5.40 -11.49
CA PHE A 204 -22.06 5.69 -12.36
C PHE A 204 -20.86 4.74 -12.14
N PRO A 205 -21.05 3.40 -12.12
CA PRO A 205 -19.97 2.46 -11.83
C PRO A 205 -18.78 2.57 -12.81
N GLN A 206 -19.02 3.03 -14.04
CA GLN A 206 -17.98 3.24 -15.06
C GLN A 206 -16.95 4.32 -14.70
N PHE A 207 -17.26 5.22 -13.76
CA PHE A 207 -16.31 6.23 -13.29
C PHE A 207 -15.37 5.71 -12.22
N TYR A 208 -15.60 4.48 -11.72
CA TYR A 208 -14.67 3.82 -10.82
C TYR A 208 -13.46 3.28 -11.58
N LEU A 209 -12.46 4.15 -11.77
CA LEU A 209 -11.19 3.82 -12.42
C LEU A 209 -10.03 4.02 -11.43
N PRO A 210 -9.70 3.01 -10.60
CA PRO A 210 -8.69 3.14 -9.54
C PRO A 210 -7.31 3.61 -10.00
N SER A 211 -6.94 3.33 -11.25
CA SER A 211 -5.68 3.77 -11.85
C SER A 211 -5.56 5.29 -11.93
N LEU A 212 -6.69 6.01 -12.03
CA LEU A 212 -6.73 7.48 -12.13
C LEU A 212 -6.64 8.19 -10.77
N PHE A 213 -6.70 7.44 -9.65
CA PHE A 213 -6.63 8.02 -8.31
C PHE A 213 -5.20 8.10 -7.76
N SER A 214 -4.19 7.81 -8.56
CA SER A 214 -2.78 8.00 -8.18
C SER A 214 -2.28 9.39 -8.56
N SER A 215 -1.24 9.88 -7.89
CA SER A 215 -0.58 11.16 -8.23
C SER A 215 0.46 11.01 -9.35
N GLN A 216 0.62 9.82 -9.92
CA GLN A 216 1.61 9.54 -10.97
C GLN A 216 1.47 10.44 -12.19
N ALA A 217 0.24 10.80 -12.56
CA ALA A 217 0.00 11.75 -13.64
C ALA A 217 0.62 13.14 -13.39
N CYS A 218 0.88 13.51 -12.14
CA CYS A 218 1.55 14.76 -11.78
C CYS A 218 3.08 14.68 -11.79
N GLU A 219 3.67 13.47 -11.80
CA GLU A 219 5.13 13.25 -11.83
C GLU A 219 5.68 13.15 -13.27
N SER A 220 4.80 12.96 -14.26
CA SER A 220 5.14 12.85 -15.67
C SER A 220 5.24 14.19 -16.42
N PHE A 221 5.11 15.33 -15.72
CA PHE A 221 5.15 16.69 -16.29
C PHE A 221 6.45 17.42 -15.98
#